data_AF-A0A7V9ZLL0-F1
#
_entry.id   AF-A0A7V9ZLL0-F1
#
_cell.length_a   1.000
_cell.length_b   1.000
_cell.length_c   1.000
_cell.angle_alpha   90.00
_cell.angle_beta   90.00
_cell.angle_gamma   90.00
#
_symmetry.space_group_name_H-M   'P 1'
#
loop_
_entity.id
_entity.type
_entity.pdbx_description
1 polymer ?
#
loop_
_entity_poly.entity_id
_entity_poly.type
_entity_poly.pdbx_seq_one_letter_code
_entity_poly.pdbx_strand_id
1 'polypeptide(L)'
;MQLFQEGFRRPKPFGPETEKLFETLRACGNQLSMNLAWRPSGGVCDGNILALAGVPCIDTLGAVGGNIHTHDEYVELDSLPKRAALAALMLMHFAEKT
;
A
#
# COMPACT_ATOMS: atom_id res chain seq x y z
N MET A 1 28.47 -2.93 6.50
CA MET A 1 27.03 -2.69 6.34
C MET A 1 26.55 -2.01 7.62
N GLN A 2 26.22 -0.73 7.56
CA GLN A 2 25.74 0.01 8.73
C GLN A 2 24.23 -0.25 8.85
N LEU A 3 23.80 -0.87 9.95
CA LEU A 3 22.38 -1.02 10.25
C LEU A 3 21.85 0.37 10.62
N PHE A 4 20.91 0.91 9.82
CA PHE A 4 20.20 2.13 10.18
C PHE A 4 19.28 1.83 11.38
N GLN A 5 19.71 2.25 12.56
CA GLN A 5 18.98 2.10 13.84
C GLN A 5 18.26 3.40 14.25
N GLU A 6 17.88 4.26 13.31
CA GLU A 6 17.06 5.42 13.67
C GLU A 6 15.62 4.98 13.95
N GLY A 7 15.24 5.00 15.23
CA GLY A 7 13.89 4.64 15.67
C GLY A 7 12.82 5.68 15.31
N PHE A 8 13.23 6.89 14.89
CA PHE A 8 12.32 7.95 14.50
C PHE A 8 12.08 7.95 12.99
N ARG A 9 10.85 7.67 12.57
CA ARG A 9 10.43 7.83 11.17
C ARG A 9 9.48 9.01 11.06
N ARG A 10 9.80 9.95 10.15
CA ARG A 10 8.92 11.09 9.87
C ARG A 10 7.56 10.60 9.32
N PRO A 11 6.47 11.33 9.55
CA PRO A 11 5.18 11.01 8.92
C PRO A 11 5.29 10.93 7.40
N LYS A 12 4.50 10.05 6.78
CA LYS A 12 4.31 9.96 5.33
C LYS A 12 3.06 10.76 4.95
N PRO A 13 3.18 12.04 4.54
CA PRO A 13 2.01 12.84 4.17
C PRO A 13 1.37 12.32 2.88
N PHE A 14 0.04 12.44 2.79
CA PHE A 14 -0.70 12.19 1.57
C PHE A 14 -0.63 13.44 0.68
N GLY A 15 0.50 13.59 -0.03
CA GLY A 15 0.73 14.68 -0.96
C GLY A 15 0.34 14.35 -2.41
N PRO A 16 0.53 15.31 -3.34
CA PRO A 16 0.09 15.17 -4.73
C PRO A 16 0.61 13.93 -5.48
N GLU A 17 1.88 13.55 -5.25
CA GLU A 17 2.47 12.36 -5.89
C GLU A 17 1.84 11.06 -5.38
N THR A 18 1.56 10.97 -4.08
CA THR A 18 0.86 9.83 -3.48
C THR A 18 -0.60 9.80 -3.93
N GLU A 19 -1.25 10.95 -4.07
CA GLU A 19 -2.61 11.07 -4.61
C GLU A 19 -2.68 10.57 -6.05
N LYS A 20 -1.75 10.98 -6.92
CA LYS A 20 -1.66 10.49 -8.30
C LYS A 20 -1.46 8.97 -8.37
N LEU A 21 -0.61 8.42 -7.50
CA LEU A 21 -0.42 6.98 -7.37
C LEU A 21 -1.73 6.30 -6.90
N PHE A 22 -2.45 6.93 -5.97
CA PHE A 22 -3.71 6.40 -5.43
C PHE A 22 -4.83 6.43 -6.48
N GLU A 23 -4.88 7.43 -7.33
CA GLU A 23 -5.79 7.48 -8.47
C GLU A 23 -5.57 6.32 -9.45
N THR A 24 -4.31 5.96 -9.70
CA THR A 24 -3.97 4.80 -10.53
C THR A 24 -4.44 3.50 -9.88
N LEU A 25 -4.19 3.35 -8.57
CA LEU A 25 -4.68 2.22 -7.79
C LEU A 25 -6.22 2.14 -7.81
N ARG A 26 -6.91 3.26 -7.64
CA ARG A 26 -8.38 3.34 -7.64
C ARG A 26 -8.96 2.96 -9.00
N ALA A 27 -8.34 3.42 -10.09
CA ALA A 27 -8.75 3.02 -11.44
C ALA A 27 -8.61 1.50 -11.65
N CYS A 28 -7.49 0.90 -11.22
CA CYS A 28 -7.29 -0.55 -11.27
C CYS A 28 -8.31 -1.30 -10.39
N GLY A 29 -8.57 -0.80 -9.18
CA GLY A 29 -9.59 -1.33 -8.28
C GLY A 29 -10.98 -1.35 -8.90
N ASN A 30 -11.38 -0.25 -9.54
CA ASN A 30 -12.67 -0.13 -10.21
C ASN A 30 -12.85 -1.16 -11.34
N GLN A 31 -11.80 -1.46 -12.11
CA GLN A 31 -11.84 -2.52 -13.14
C GLN A 31 -12.11 -3.90 -12.55
N LEU A 32 -11.71 -4.12 -11.29
CA LEU A 32 -11.94 -5.35 -10.56
C LEU A 32 -13.15 -5.27 -9.61
N SER A 33 -14.04 -4.27 -9.80
CA SER A 33 -15.21 -4.03 -8.96
C SER A 33 -14.89 -3.83 -7.47
N MET A 34 -13.74 -3.21 -7.17
CA MET A 34 -13.31 -2.88 -5.80
C MET A 34 -13.43 -1.39 -5.53
N ASN A 35 -14.16 -1.03 -4.47
CA ASN A 35 -14.21 0.34 -3.97
C ASN A 35 -13.07 0.57 -2.97
N LEU A 36 -11.99 1.23 -3.42
CA LEU A 36 -10.81 1.51 -2.61
C LEU A 36 -10.88 2.92 -2.03
N ALA A 37 -10.69 3.02 -0.72
CA ALA A 37 -10.67 4.29 0.01
C ALA A 37 -9.35 4.45 0.75
N TRP A 38 -8.88 5.69 0.85
CA TRP A 38 -7.73 6.05 1.68
C TRP A 38 -8.18 6.37 3.11
N ARG A 39 -7.34 6.00 4.08
CA ARG A 39 -7.48 6.40 5.49
C ARG A 39 -6.09 6.61 6.12
N PRO A 40 -5.95 7.53 7.08
CA PRO A 40 -4.72 7.63 7.86
C PRO A 40 -4.58 6.39 8.76
N SER A 41 -3.40 5.77 8.78
CA SER A 41 -3.13 4.57 9.60
C SER A 41 -2.80 4.88 11.06
N GLY A 42 -2.34 6.11 11.36
CA GLY A 42 -1.89 6.52 12.69
C GLY A 42 -0.55 5.91 13.15
N GLY A 43 0.05 5.05 12.33
CA GLY A 43 1.28 4.31 12.63
C GLY A 43 2.42 4.60 11.67
N VAL A 44 3.40 3.70 11.65
CA VAL A 44 4.62 3.80 10.87
C VAL A 44 4.84 2.50 10.09
N CYS A 45 5.34 2.61 8.86
CA CYS A 45 5.75 1.49 8.01
C CYS A 45 7.05 1.82 7.26
N ASP A 46 7.53 0.89 6.43
CA ASP A 46 8.70 1.15 5.57
C ASP A 46 8.42 2.20 4.49
N GLY A 47 7.13 2.43 4.17
CA GLY A 47 6.70 3.54 3.33
C GLY A 47 7.11 4.92 3.87
N ASN A 48 7.30 5.08 5.18
CA ASN A 48 7.83 6.33 5.74
C ASN A 48 9.27 6.61 5.29
N ILE A 49 10.09 5.56 5.12
CA ILE A 49 11.46 5.68 4.61
C ILE A 49 11.42 6.06 3.13
N LEU A 50 10.56 5.41 2.34
CA LEU A 50 10.38 5.73 0.92
C LEU A 50 9.93 7.18 0.71
N ALA A 51 8.97 7.64 1.51
CA ALA A 51 8.51 9.02 1.45
C ALA A 51 9.61 10.04 1.81
N LEU A 52 10.47 9.72 2.79
CA LEU A 52 11.64 10.54 3.10
C LEU A 52 12.63 10.61 1.93
N ALA A 53 12.75 9.53 1.15
CA ALA A 53 13.55 9.47 -0.06
C ALA A 53 12.86 10.11 -1.29
N GLY A 54 11.66 10.70 -1.14
CA GLY A 54 10.91 11.31 -2.23
C GLY A 54 10.19 10.30 -3.13
N VAL A 55 10.06 9.03 -2.72
CA VAL A 55 9.40 7.99 -3.49
C VAL A 55 7.96 7.83 -2.97
N PRO A 56 6.92 8.10 -3.81
CA PRO A 56 5.54 7.92 -3.40
C PRO A 56 5.24 6.44 -3.14
N CYS A 57 4.52 6.15 -2.06
CA CYS A 57 4.26 4.78 -1.62
C CYS A 57 2.86 4.64 -1.04
N ILE A 58 2.10 3.69 -1.58
CA ILE A 58 0.88 3.17 -0.98
C ILE A 58 1.20 1.83 -0.34
N ASP A 59 0.95 1.74 0.96
CA ASP A 59 1.06 0.53 1.77
C ASP A 59 -0.31 -0.15 1.92
N THR A 60 -0.35 -1.32 2.57
CA THR A 60 -1.59 -2.07 2.86
C THR A 60 -2.37 -2.56 1.63
N LEU A 61 -1.67 -2.77 0.50
CA LEU A 61 -2.24 -3.40 -0.70
C LEU A 61 -2.40 -4.93 -0.58
N GLY A 62 -1.88 -5.52 0.51
CA GLY A 62 -1.84 -6.96 0.73
C GLY A 62 -3.17 -7.55 1.21
N ALA A 63 -3.08 -8.69 1.90
CA ALA A 63 -4.22 -9.45 2.37
C ALA A 63 -5.13 -8.63 3.31
N VAL A 64 -6.43 -8.93 3.29
CA VAL A 64 -7.39 -8.38 4.24
C VAL A 64 -7.46 -9.30 5.46
N GLY A 65 -7.43 -8.71 6.65
CA GLY A 65 -7.38 -9.45 7.90
C GLY A 65 -7.34 -8.51 9.09
N GLY A 66 -7.06 -9.07 10.27
CA GLY A 66 -7.04 -8.32 11.51
C GLY A 66 -6.26 -9.00 12.62
N ASN A 67 -6.19 -8.34 13.77
CA ASN A 67 -5.49 -8.80 14.97
C ASN A 67 -4.01 -9.13 14.74
N ILE A 68 -3.36 -8.38 13.85
CA ILE A 68 -1.93 -8.54 13.56
C ILE A 68 -1.11 -8.52 14.85
N HIS A 69 -0.12 -9.41 14.95
CA HIS A 69 0.73 -9.57 16.14
C HIS A 69 0.04 -10.17 17.38
N THR A 70 -1.10 -10.84 17.23
CA THR A 70 -1.72 -11.61 18.31
C THR A 70 -1.91 -13.08 17.91
N HIS A 71 -2.29 -13.92 18.86
CA HIS A 71 -2.67 -15.31 18.61
C HIS A 71 -4.00 -15.44 17.84
N ASP A 72 -4.78 -14.36 17.79
CA ASP A 72 -6.06 -14.27 17.08
C ASP A 72 -5.91 -13.62 15.70
N GLU A 73 -4.67 -13.49 15.19
CA GLU A 73 -4.37 -12.98 13.86
C GLU A 73 -5.05 -13.84 12.79
N TYR A 74 -5.72 -13.18 11.84
CA TYR A 74 -6.46 -13.88 10.79
C TYR A 74 -6.37 -13.15 9.45
N VAL A 75 -6.68 -13.91 8.40
CA VAL A 75 -6.77 -13.43 7.02
C VAL A 75 -8.09 -13.89 6.39
N GLU A 76 -8.72 -13.01 5.63
CA GLU A 76 -9.86 -13.35 4.78
C GLU A 76 -9.34 -14.01 3.50
N LEU A 77 -9.51 -15.33 3.36
CA LEU A 77 -8.96 -16.10 2.24
C LEU A 77 -9.50 -15.63 0.88
N ASP A 78 -10.77 -15.26 0.80
CA ASP A 78 -11.40 -14.74 -0.41
C ASP A 78 -10.85 -13.37 -0.85
N SER A 79 -10.13 -12.69 0.04
CA SER A 79 -9.44 -11.43 -0.30
C SER A 79 -8.16 -11.65 -1.08
N LEU A 80 -7.49 -12.80 -0.92
CA LEU A 80 -6.18 -13.07 -1.51
C LEU A 80 -6.17 -12.99 -3.05
N PRO A 81 -7.05 -13.69 -3.80
CA PRO A 81 -7.05 -13.61 -5.26
C PRO A 81 -7.41 -12.20 -5.75
N LYS A 82 -8.30 -11.49 -5.03
CA LYS A 82 -8.67 -10.10 -5.32
C LYS A 82 -7.46 -9.17 -5.20
N ARG A 83 -6.73 -9.24 -4.09
CA ARG A 83 -5.54 -8.41 -3.84
C ARG A 83 -4.40 -8.74 -4.80
N ALA A 84 -4.20 -10.02 -5.13
CA ALA A 84 -3.22 -10.45 -6.12
C ALA A 84 -3.54 -9.91 -7.53
N ALA A 85 -4.80 -9.99 -7.96
CA ALA A 85 -5.24 -9.43 -9.24
C ALA A 85 -5.03 -7.92 -9.31
N LEU A 86 -5.32 -7.20 -8.23
CA LEU A 86 -5.09 -5.76 -8.14
C LEU A 86 -3.60 -5.40 -8.29
N ALA A 87 -2.72 -6.10 -7.59
CA ALA A 87 -1.27 -5.89 -7.69
C ALA A 87 -0.74 -6.19 -9.11
N ALA A 88 -1.17 -7.32 -9.70
CA ALA A 88 -0.81 -7.67 -11.06
C ALA A 88 -1.29 -6.63 -12.08
N LEU A 89 -2.54 -6.17 -11.96
CA LEU A 89 -3.11 -5.15 -12.83
C LEU A 89 -2.35 -3.81 -12.73
N MET A 90 -1.95 -3.40 -11.52
CA MET A 90 -1.11 -2.21 -11.35
C MET A 90 0.24 -2.36 -12.05
N LEU A 91 0.91 -3.51 -11.91
CA LEU A 91 2.19 -3.76 -12.57
C LEU A 91 2.04 -3.73 -14.10
N MET A 92 0.98 -4.35 -14.65
CA MET A 92 0.69 -4.30 -16.08
C MET A 92 0.43 -2.87 -16.56
N HIS A 93 -0.36 -2.09 -15.80
CA HIS A 93 -0.63 -0.68 -16.12
C HIS A 93 0.65 0.17 -16.23
N PHE A 94 1.63 -0.07 -15.34
CA PHE A 94 2.91 0.62 -15.42
C PHE A 94 3.80 0.10 -16.55
N ALA A 95 3.76 -1.20 -16.83
CA ALA A 95 4.51 -1.78 -17.94
C ALA A 95 4.05 -1.26 -19.31
N GLU A 96 2.73 -1.09 -19.50
CA GLU A 96 2.15 -0.57 -20.75
C GLU A 96 2.38 0.94 -20.96
N LYS A 97 2.69 1.68 -19.90
CA LYS A 97 2.98 3.12 -19.93
C LYS A 97 4.46 3.46 -20.12
N THR A 98 5.29 2.46 -20.41
CA THR A 98 6.73 2.61 -20.70
C THR A 98 6.94 2.62 -22.21
#